data_AF-A0A973XAF0-F1
#
_entry.id   AF-A0A973XAF0-F1
#
_cell.length_a   1.000
_cell.length_b   1.000
_cell.length_c   1.000
_cell.angle_alpha   90.00
_cell.angle_beta   90.00
_cell.angle_gamma   90.00
#
_symmetry.space_group_name_H-M   'P 1'
#
loop_
_entity.id
_entity.type
_entity.pdbx_description
1 polymer ?
#
loop_
_entity_poly.entity_id
_entity_poly.type
_entity_poly.pdbx_seq_one_letter_code
_entity_poly.pdbx_strand_id
1 'polypeptide(L)'
;ALLSERYAPLDLRRAAVERSTFGYCYATVGAGFARMWHFPQPMVDALEHQYAPFENEVYEPMAGVIHLAAWRARCKDAGMNDRAMAVTFPGAVGVVLGLDIDMVLQQDPFDWAAHT
;
A
#
# COMPACT_ATOMS: atom_id res chain seq x y z
N ALA A 1 23.46 11.39 1.73
CA ALA A 1 22.53 10.95 2.79
C ALA A 1 21.78 9.74 2.26
N LEU A 2 21.82 8.64 3.00
CA LEU A 2 21.16 7.39 2.62
C LEU A 2 19.63 7.60 2.62
N LEU A 3 18.90 6.93 1.73
CA LEU A 3 17.44 7.04 1.64
C LEU A 3 16.77 6.82 3.01
N SER A 4 17.27 5.82 3.75
CA SER A 4 16.77 5.44 5.07
C SER A 4 16.99 6.50 6.17
N GLU A 5 17.94 7.42 5.98
CA GLU A 5 18.13 8.54 6.91
C GLU A 5 17.06 9.62 6.72
N ARG A 6 16.47 9.72 5.51
CA ARG A 6 15.49 10.75 5.15
C ARG A 6 14.06 10.27 5.25
N TYR A 7 13.81 8.99 4.96
CA TYR A 7 12.49 8.39 4.93
C TYR A 7 12.52 7.07 5.70
N ALA A 8 11.72 6.99 6.76
CA ALA A 8 11.53 5.76 7.52
C ALA A 8 10.94 4.66 6.63
N PRO A 9 11.16 3.37 6.95
CA PRO A 9 10.76 2.28 6.07
C PRO A 9 9.28 2.25 5.66
N LEU A 10 8.41 2.73 6.55
CA LEU A 10 6.96 2.77 6.39
C LEU A 10 6.43 4.18 6.01
N ASP A 11 7.30 5.15 5.69
CA ASP A 11 6.86 6.46 5.20
C ASP A 11 6.06 6.31 3.89
N LEU A 12 4.89 6.96 3.84
CA LEU A 12 3.99 6.93 2.68
C LEU A 12 4.68 7.34 1.37
N ARG A 13 5.67 8.24 1.44
CA ARG A 13 6.37 8.78 0.28
C ARG A 13 7.50 7.88 -0.21
N ARG A 14 7.91 6.88 0.57
CA ARG A 14 9.13 6.10 0.31
C ARG A 14 9.08 5.39 -1.05
N ALA A 15 7.93 4.83 -1.42
CA ALA A 15 7.76 4.16 -2.71
C ALA A 15 8.10 5.07 -3.91
N ALA A 16 7.59 6.30 -3.88
CA ALA A 16 7.82 7.30 -4.93
C ALA A 16 9.29 7.73 -4.98
N VAL A 17 9.91 7.91 -3.81
CA VAL A 17 11.34 8.30 -3.73
C VAL A 17 12.23 7.16 -4.23
N GLU A 18 11.95 5.90 -3.84
CA GLU A 18 12.67 4.72 -4.34
C GLU A 18 12.62 4.63 -5.86
N ARG A 19 11.44 4.75 -6.48
CA ARG A 19 11.33 4.75 -7.95
C ARG A 19 12.10 5.89 -8.59
N SER A 20 12.01 7.11 -8.04
CA SER A 20 12.73 8.27 -8.59
C SER A 20 14.26 8.13 -8.48
N THR A 21 14.75 7.42 -7.46
CA THR A 21 16.19 7.31 -7.17
C THR A 21 16.82 6.09 -7.82
N PHE A 22 16.11 4.95 -7.83
CA PHE A 22 16.65 3.64 -8.23
C PHE A 22 15.97 3.05 -9.47
N GLY A 23 14.85 3.60 -9.91
CA GLY A 23 14.03 3.05 -10.99
C GLY A 23 13.08 1.91 -10.55
N TYR A 24 13.13 1.49 -9.29
CA TYR A 24 12.26 0.46 -8.70
C TYR A 24 11.95 0.77 -7.23
N CYS A 25 10.95 0.11 -6.66
CA CYS A 25 10.62 0.20 -5.23
C CYS A 25 10.34 -1.18 -4.63
N TYR A 26 10.05 -1.21 -3.32
CA TYR A 26 9.71 -2.46 -2.61
C TYR A 26 8.59 -3.28 -3.29
N ALA A 27 7.62 -2.62 -3.95
CA ALA A 27 6.51 -3.28 -4.63
C ALA A 27 7.00 -4.10 -5.83
N THR A 28 7.86 -3.50 -6.67
CA THR A 28 8.46 -4.17 -7.83
C THR A 28 9.33 -5.36 -7.40
N VAL A 29 10.09 -5.20 -6.32
CA VAL A 29 10.93 -6.27 -5.77
C VAL A 29 10.08 -7.41 -5.22
N GLY A 30 9.02 -7.10 -4.45
CA GLY A 30 8.08 -8.09 -3.91
C GLY A 30 7.34 -8.86 -5.01
N ALA A 31 6.89 -8.18 -6.06
CA ALA A 31 6.30 -8.81 -7.23
C ALA A 31 7.29 -9.73 -7.96
N GLY A 32 8.56 -9.32 -8.08
CA GLY A 32 9.62 -10.15 -8.64
C GLY A 32 9.82 -11.47 -7.88
N PHE A 33 9.81 -11.42 -6.54
CA PHE A 33 9.87 -12.63 -5.71
C PHE A 33 8.63 -13.52 -5.87
N ALA A 34 7.43 -12.93 -5.83
CA ALA A 34 6.18 -13.67 -6.03
C ALA A 34 6.16 -14.40 -7.40
N ARG A 35 6.67 -13.76 -8.44
CA ARG A 35 6.84 -14.36 -9.78
C ARG A 35 7.82 -15.54 -9.75
N MET A 36 8.95 -15.40 -9.05
CA MET A 36 9.94 -16.46 -8.89
C MET A 36 9.38 -17.67 -8.13
N TRP A 37 8.46 -17.43 -7.20
CA TRP A 37 7.75 -18.48 -6.46
C TRP A 37 6.54 -19.06 -7.19
N HIS A 38 6.33 -18.67 -8.45
CA HIS A 38 5.21 -19.14 -9.29
C HIS A 38 3.83 -18.85 -8.70
N PHE A 39 3.65 -17.70 -8.04
CA PHE A 39 2.33 -17.26 -7.62
C PHE A 39 1.44 -16.95 -8.83
N PRO A 40 0.09 -17.04 -8.68
CA PRO A 40 -0.83 -16.64 -9.73
C PRO A 40 -0.56 -15.20 -10.21
N GLN A 41 -0.63 -14.98 -11.53
CA GLN A 41 -0.36 -13.68 -12.15
C GLN A 41 -1.15 -12.52 -11.52
N PRO A 42 -2.46 -12.67 -11.20
CA PRO A 42 -3.20 -11.58 -10.54
C PRO A 42 -2.61 -11.15 -9.19
N MET A 43 -2.01 -12.07 -8.42
CA MET A 43 -1.34 -11.73 -7.16
C MET A 43 -0.04 -10.98 -7.40
N VAL A 44 0.73 -11.38 -8.42
CA VAL A 44 1.95 -10.68 -8.82
C VAL A 44 1.61 -9.26 -9.24
N ASP A 45 0.59 -9.10 -10.09
CA ASP A 45 0.13 -7.79 -10.57
C ASP A 45 -0.38 -6.91 -9.41
N ALA A 46 -1.14 -7.49 -8.47
CA ALA A 46 -1.59 -6.78 -7.29
C ALA A 46 -0.44 -6.25 -6.44
N LEU A 47 0.61 -7.07 -6.23
CA LEU A 47 1.80 -6.68 -5.48
C LEU A 47 2.64 -5.62 -6.21
N GLU A 48 2.73 -5.70 -7.53
CA GLU A 48 3.54 -4.78 -8.34
C GLU A 48 2.94 -3.36 -8.34
N HIS A 49 1.60 -3.27 -8.44
CA HIS A 49 0.88 -2.00 -8.56
C HIS A 49 0.33 -1.47 -7.23
N GLN A 50 0.55 -2.15 -6.11
CA GLN A 50 -0.02 -1.78 -4.79
C GLN A 50 0.29 -0.34 -4.33
N TYR A 51 1.41 0.27 -4.77
CA TYR A 51 1.75 1.64 -4.35
C TYR A 51 1.09 2.70 -5.25
N ALA A 52 0.71 2.34 -6.48
CA ALA A 52 0.06 3.22 -7.45
C ALA A 52 -0.92 2.43 -8.33
N PRO A 53 -2.12 2.08 -7.82
CA PRO A 53 -3.08 1.22 -8.52
C PRO A 53 -3.60 1.76 -9.87
N PHE A 54 -3.34 3.03 -10.19
CA PHE A 54 -3.84 3.72 -11.39
C PHE A 54 -2.77 4.02 -12.44
N GLU A 55 -1.49 3.73 -12.21
CA GLU A 55 -0.41 4.16 -13.13
C GLU A 55 -0.38 3.41 -14.48
N ASN A 56 -1.02 2.25 -14.61
CA ASN A 56 -0.83 1.34 -15.77
C ASN A 56 -2.09 1.05 -16.62
N GLU A 57 -3.12 1.92 -16.57
CA GLU A 57 -4.39 1.83 -17.32
C GLU A 57 -5.26 0.58 -17.05
N VAL A 58 -4.66 -0.50 -16.55
CA VAL A 58 -5.33 -1.71 -16.06
C VAL A 58 -5.41 -1.60 -14.55
N TYR A 59 -6.59 -1.21 -14.06
CA TYR A 59 -6.86 -1.20 -12.64
C TYR A 59 -7.08 -2.64 -12.15
N GLU A 60 -6.17 -3.13 -11.32
CA GLU A 60 -6.33 -4.40 -10.62
C GLU A 60 -6.95 -4.15 -9.23
N PRO A 61 -8.19 -4.61 -8.96
CA PRO A 61 -8.89 -4.31 -7.71
C PRO A 61 -8.12 -4.74 -6.46
N MET A 62 -7.40 -5.87 -6.53
CA MET A 62 -6.58 -6.33 -5.40
C MET A 62 -5.43 -5.36 -5.09
N ALA A 63 -4.84 -4.70 -6.09
CA ALA A 63 -3.82 -3.67 -5.87
C ALA A 63 -4.39 -2.51 -5.05
N GLY A 64 -5.63 -2.09 -5.35
CA GLY A 64 -6.33 -1.06 -4.59
C GLY A 64 -6.60 -1.44 -3.14
N VAL A 65 -7.01 -2.69 -2.88
CA VAL A 65 -7.22 -3.19 -1.52
C VAL A 65 -5.91 -3.18 -0.73
N ILE A 66 -4.81 -3.68 -1.31
CA ILE A 66 -3.49 -3.68 -0.67
C ILE A 66 -3.01 -2.24 -0.45
N HIS A 67 -3.27 -1.32 -1.38
CA HIS A 67 -2.95 0.10 -1.24
C HIS A 67 -3.60 0.73 0.00
N LEU A 68 -4.91 0.52 0.18
CA LEU A 68 -5.64 1.02 1.35
C LEU A 68 -5.17 0.36 2.64
N ALA A 69 -4.91 -0.95 2.62
CA ALA A 69 -4.40 -1.68 3.78
C ALA A 69 -3.01 -1.16 4.20
N ALA A 70 -2.11 -0.97 3.25
CA ALA A 70 -0.78 -0.42 3.48
C ALA A 70 -0.84 1.03 3.99
N TRP A 71 -1.68 1.88 3.40
CA TRP A 71 -1.93 3.23 3.89
C TRP A 71 -2.38 3.22 5.35
N ARG A 72 -3.42 2.43 5.68
CA ARG A 72 -3.95 2.35 7.05
C ARG A 72 -2.90 1.86 8.05
N ALA A 73 -2.15 0.81 7.71
CA ALA A 73 -1.08 0.29 8.56
C ALA A 73 0.01 1.33 8.83
N ARG A 74 0.40 2.10 7.80
CA ARG A 74 1.40 3.17 7.91
C ARG A 74 0.91 4.37 8.69
N CYS A 75 -0.36 4.76 8.54
CA CYS A 75 -0.95 5.81 9.36
C CYS A 75 -0.93 5.45 10.84
N LYS A 76 -1.24 4.18 11.17
CA LYS A 76 -1.16 3.66 12.53
C LYS A 76 0.28 3.68 13.07
N ASP A 77 1.25 3.20 12.29
CA ASP A 77 2.67 3.19 12.66
C ASP A 77 3.22 4.62 12.87
N ALA A 78 2.81 5.56 12.02
CA ALA A 78 3.19 6.96 12.12
C ALA A 78 2.44 7.75 13.22
N GLY A 79 1.51 7.12 13.95
CA GLY A 79 0.72 7.77 15.00
C GLY A 79 -0.13 8.94 14.47
N MET A 80 -0.62 8.84 13.23
CA MET A 80 -1.43 9.90 12.62
C MET A 80 -2.76 10.07 13.35
N ASN A 81 -3.19 11.31 13.51
CA ASN A 81 -4.53 11.62 14.01
C ASN A 81 -5.57 11.59 12.88
N ASP A 82 -6.85 11.59 13.24
CA ASP A 82 -7.98 11.51 12.31
C ASP A 82 -7.93 12.57 11.21
N ARG A 83 -7.46 13.78 11.55
CA ARG A 83 -7.32 14.89 10.59
C ARG A 83 -6.25 14.60 9.54
N ALA A 84 -5.09 14.11 9.97
CA ALA A 84 -3.99 13.74 9.08
C ALA A 84 -4.38 12.53 8.21
N MET A 85 -5.12 11.58 8.77
CA MET A 85 -5.65 10.44 8.02
C MET A 85 -6.66 10.89 6.96
N ALA A 86 -7.60 11.78 7.30
CA ALA A 86 -8.56 12.32 6.33
C ALA A 86 -7.88 13.04 5.16
N VAL A 87 -6.82 13.80 5.43
CA VAL A 87 -6.07 14.53 4.37
C VAL A 87 -5.26 13.59 3.48
N THR A 88 -4.78 12.47 4.02
CA THR A 88 -3.94 11.51 3.28
C THR A 88 -4.72 10.33 2.71
N PHE A 89 -6.04 10.29 2.90
CA PHE A 89 -6.88 9.18 2.47
C PHE A 89 -6.81 8.99 0.94
N PRO A 90 -6.57 7.76 0.44
CA PRO A 90 -6.55 7.45 -0.99
C PRO A 90 -7.96 7.45 -1.61
N GLY A 91 -8.61 8.62 -1.66
CA GLY A 91 -10.02 8.75 -2.06
C GLY A 91 -10.36 8.16 -3.42
N ALA A 92 -9.47 8.31 -4.42
CA ALA A 92 -9.67 7.72 -5.75
C ALA A 92 -9.76 6.18 -5.69
N VAL A 93 -8.94 5.54 -4.86
CA VAL A 93 -8.98 4.08 -4.67
C VAL A 93 -10.24 3.68 -3.91
N GLY A 94 -10.62 4.44 -2.88
CA GLY A 94 -11.86 4.23 -2.13
C GLY A 94 -13.10 4.27 -3.03
N VAL A 95 -13.22 5.27 -3.90
CA VAL A 95 -14.34 5.41 -4.85
C VAL A 95 -14.46 4.18 -5.77
N VAL A 96 -13.35 3.71 -6.33
CA VAL A 96 -13.37 2.56 -7.26
C VAL A 96 -13.74 1.26 -6.55
N LEU A 97 -13.36 1.10 -5.28
CA LEU A 97 -13.72 -0.06 -4.47
C LEU A 97 -15.08 0.05 -3.78
N GLY A 98 -15.74 1.21 -3.86
CA GLY A 98 -16.97 1.47 -3.10
C GLY A 98 -16.74 1.52 -1.59
N LEU A 99 -15.54 1.92 -1.15
CA LEU A 99 -15.13 2.02 0.24
C LEU A 99 -14.89 3.49 0.62
N ASP A 100 -15.61 3.97 1.63
CA ASP A 100 -15.33 5.26 2.25
C ASP A 100 -14.30 5.15 3.39
N ILE A 101 -13.86 6.31 3.89
CA ILE A 101 -12.86 6.37 4.96
C ILE A 101 -13.38 5.75 6.26
N ASP A 102 -14.66 5.93 6.58
CA ASP A 102 -15.25 5.43 7.82
C ASP A 102 -15.29 3.90 7.80
N MET A 103 -15.71 3.30 6.68
CA MET A 103 -15.67 1.85 6.44
C MET A 103 -14.25 1.29 6.60
N VAL A 104 -13.24 1.96 6.06
CA VAL A 104 -11.85 1.50 6.14
C VAL A 104 -11.31 1.58 7.57
N LEU A 105 -11.73 2.58 8.35
CA LEU A 105 -11.21 2.82 9.70
C LEU A 105 -11.95 2.06 10.80
N GLN A 106 -13.26 1.85 10.66
CA GLN A 106 -14.11 1.20 11.68
C GLN A 106 -13.90 -0.32 11.79
N GLN A 107 -13.30 -0.95 10.78
CA GLN A 107 -13.04 -2.39 10.81
C GLN A 107 -11.83 -2.69 11.70
N ASP A 108 -12.03 -3.19 12.91
CA ASP A 108 -10.91 -3.63 13.74
C ASP A 108 -10.09 -4.72 13.02
N PRO A 109 -8.75 -4.66 13.02
CA PRO A 109 -7.93 -5.72 12.47
C PRO A 109 -8.24 -7.04 13.18
N PHE A 110 -8.43 -8.11 12.41
CA PHE A 110 -8.59 -9.44 12.98
C PHE A 110 -7.31 -9.81 13.77
N ASP A 111 -7.48 -10.19 15.03
CA ASP A 111 -6.37 -10.62 15.87
C ASP A 111 -6.02 -12.09 15.59
N TRP A 112 -5.07 -12.28 14.68
CA TRP A 112 -4.52 -13.59 14.35
C TRP A 112 -3.77 -14.22 15.53
N ALA A 113 -3.18 -13.41 16.43
CA ALA A 113 -2.40 -13.91 17.56
C ALA A 113 -3.30 -14.50 18.67
N ALA A 114 -4.54 -14.04 18.78
CA ALA A 114 -5.53 -14.63 19.71
C ALA A 114 -5.99 -16.04 19.31
N HIS A 115 -5.64 -16.52 18.10
CA HIS A 115 -6.13 -17.77 17.52
C HIS A 115 -5.01 -18.75 17.11
N THR A 116 -3.77 -18.51 17.54
CA THR A 116 -2.62 -19.40 17.32
C THR A 116 -2.04 -19.87 18.65
#